data_AF-A0A669C2Y5-F1
#
_entry.id   AF-A0A669C2Y5-F1
#
_cell.length_a   1.000
_cell.length_b   1.000
_cell.length_c   1.000
_cell.angle_alpha   90.00
_cell.angle_beta   90.00
_cell.angle_gamma   90.00
#
_symmetry.space_group_name_H-M   'P 1'
#
loop_
_entity.id
_entity.type
_entity.pdbx_description
1 polymer ?
#
loop_
_entity_poly.entity_id
_entity_poly.type
_entity_poly.pdbx_seq_one_letter_code
_entity_poly.pdbx_strand_id
1 'polypeptide(L)'
;MPYYQAGIQLEKNDFHIKLHTKVGITVMWYNNAVMVEIGDEYINRTCALCGNFNGNSNYNDFSDEGQQISPMKFGKKWRTPRPNDNCEDPNEEADTSLETENVTEECEEFENICKDFFEDKSWSSCTDQIDPETYIKARMQDMCRCSNTNDSCVCSTYSEFSRQCSHAGGIPPNWRTPELCAKHCPPTMVYDEYGSPCIDTCRFPDTSLLCEDQNIDGCFCPPGWCCFFVLIMPECLTTSNICSLKTFSCHVFIRNCV
;
A
#
# COMPACT_ATOMS: atom_id res chain seq x y z
N MET A 1 -12.91 -4.89 -11.55
CA MET A 1 -12.87 -5.10 -13.02
C MET A 1 -11.41 -5.12 -13.43
N PRO A 2 -10.87 -6.23 -13.96
CA PRO A 2 -9.59 -6.18 -14.62
C PRO A 2 -9.77 -5.75 -16.10
N TYR A 3 -9.01 -4.76 -16.55
CA TYR A 3 -8.98 -4.31 -17.95
C TYR A 3 -7.64 -4.69 -18.58
N TYR A 4 -7.71 -5.34 -19.75
CA TYR A 4 -6.56 -5.79 -20.48
C TYR A 4 -6.59 -5.24 -21.89
N GLN A 5 -5.63 -4.37 -22.22
CA GLN A 5 -5.49 -3.87 -23.60
C GLN A 5 -4.05 -3.49 -23.90
N ALA A 6 -3.54 -3.92 -25.05
CA ALA A 6 -2.26 -3.49 -25.62
C ALA A 6 -1.02 -3.67 -24.70
N GLY A 7 -1.06 -4.63 -23.78
CA GLY A 7 0.01 -4.85 -22.79
C GLY A 7 -0.12 -4.00 -21.53
N ILE A 8 -1.31 -3.49 -21.26
CA ILE A 8 -1.70 -2.86 -20.00
C ILE A 8 -2.71 -3.78 -19.33
N GLN A 9 -2.48 -4.06 -18.05
CA GLN A 9 -3.38 -4.75 -17.14
C GLN A 9 -3.72 -3.78 -16.02
N LEU A 10 -5.00 -3.45 -15.87
CA LEU A 10 -5.49 -2.57 -14.83
C LEU A 10 -6.45 -3.34 -13.94
N GLU A 11 -6.16 -3.39 -12.65
CA GLU A 11 -6.98 -4.02 -11.63
C GLU A 11 -7.41 -2.99 -10.60
N LYS A 12 -8.65 -3.12 -10.13
CA LYS A 12 -9.23 -2.21 -9.15
C LYS A 12 -10.07 -3.00 -8.15
N ASN A 13 -9.82 -2.77 -6.87
CA ASN A 13 -10.67 -3.14 -5.76
C ASN A 13 -11.04 -1.89 -4.93
N ASP A 14 -11.60 -2.09 -3.73
CA ASP A 14 -12.06 -1.00 -2.87
C ASP A 14 -10.91 -0.26 -2.14
N PHE A 15 -9.70 -0.82 -2.13
CA PHE A 15 -8.55 -0.28 -1.39
C PHE A 15 -7.47 0.32 -2.29
N HIS A 16 -7.31 -0.20 -3.50
CA HIS A 16 -6.28 0.23 -4.43
C HIS A 16 -6.60 -0.03 -5.90
N ILE A 17 -5.78 0.59 -6.75
CA ILE A 17 -5.70 0.35 -8.18
C ILE A 17 -4.30 -0.17 -8.49
N LYS A 18 -4.19 -1.32 -9.14
CA LYS A 18 -2.92 -1.90 -9.63
C LYS A 18 -2.88 -1.74 -11.15
N LEU A 19 -1.87 -1.05 -11.66
CA LEU A 19 -1.58 -0.93 -13.07
C LEU A 19 -0.29 -1.69 -13.35
N HIS A 20 -0.38 -2.75 -14.13
CA HIS A 20 0.76 -3.51 -14.62
C HIS A 20 0.93 -3.29 -16.13
N THR A 21 2.17 -3.11 -16.56
CA THR A 21 2.51 -2.86 -17.96
C THR A 21 3.53 -3.86 -18.47
N LYS A 22 3.40 -4.25 -19.74
CA LYS A 22 4.32 -5.17 -20.43
C LYS A 22 5.77 -4.70 -20.49
N VAL A 23 6.02 -3.43 -20.17
CA VAL A 23 7.35 -2.83 -20.16
C VAL A 23 8.01 -2.91 -18.77
N GLY A 24 7.45 -3.68 -17.83
CA GLY A 24 8.07 -3.90 -16.53
C GLY A 24 7.83 -2.78 -15.52
N ILE A 25 6.77 -1.97 -15.70
CA ILE A 25 6.34 -0.96 -14.73
C ILE A 25 5.03 -1.40 -14.09
N THR A 26 5.02 -1.47 -12.76
CA THR A 26 3.83 -1.70 -11.93
C THR A 26 3.59 -0.48 -11.05
N VAL A 27 2.36 0.04 -11.04
CA VAL A 27 1.94 1.15 -10.16
C VAL A 27 0.82 0.66 -9.26
N MET A 28 1.02 0.72 -7.96
CA MET A 28 -0.01 0.48 -6.95
C MET A 28 -0.45 1.80 -6.33
N TRP A 29 -1.72 2.15 -6.54
CA TRP A 29 -2.29 3.41 -6.08
C TRP A 29 -3.31 3.14 -4.97
N TYR A 30 -2.96 3.55 -3.76
CA TYR A 30 -3.83 3.53 -2.59
C TYR A 30 -4.42 4.92 -2.34
N ASN A 31 -5.35 5.04 -1.39
CA ASN A 31 -5.94 6.35 -1.06
C ASN A 31 -4.93 7.37 -0.52
N ASN A 32 -3.84 6.90 0.10
CA ASN A 32 -2.85 7.71 0.81
C ASN A 32 -1.39 7.43 0.40
N ALA A 33 -1.17 6.53 -0.55
CA ALA A 33 0.16 6.12 -0.97
C ALA A 33 0.17 5.74 -2.45
N VAL A 34 1.31 5.95 -3.10
CA VAL A 34 1.56 5.48 -4.46
C VAL A 34 2.90 4.77 -4.46
N MET A 35 2.89 3.50 -4.83
CA MET A 35 4.09 2.69 -5.00
C MET A 35 4.33 2.43 -6.48
N VAL A 36 5.58 2.58 -6.91
CA VAL A 36 6.01 2.29 -8.27
C VAL A 36 7.13 1.25 -8.20
N GLU A 37 6.90 0.13 -8.85
CA GLU A 37 7.87 -0.94 -9.02
C GLU A 37 8.29 -0.97 -10.49
N ILE A 38 9.60 -1.05 -10.71
CA ILE A 38 10.21 -1.08 -12.04
C ILE A 38 11.22 -2.22 -12.11
N GLY A 39 11.32 -2.86 -13.27
CA GLY A 39 12.30 -3.92 -13.50
C GLY A 39 13.75 -3.40 -13.60
N ASP A 40 14.71 -4.32 -13.42
CA ASP A 40 16.15 -4.05 -13.45
C ASP A 40 16.63 -3.44 -14.79
N GLU A 41 15.86 -3.57 -15.87
CA GLU A 41 16.13 -2.91 -17.14
C GLU A 41 16.16 -1.37 -17.08
N TYR A 42 15.65 -0.80 -15.99
CA TYR A 42 15.64 0.65 -15.71
C TYR A 42 16.80 1.13 -14.83
N ILE A 43 17.72 0.25 -14.41
CA ILE A 43 18.90 0.64 -13.60
C ILE A 43 19.69 1.76 -14.30
N ASN A 44 19.99 2.83 -13.57
CA ASN A 44 20.63 4.05 -14.07
C ASN A 44 19.87 4.78 -15.20
N ARG A 45 18.57 4.54 -15.35
CA ARG A 45 17.72 5.16 -16.39
C ARG A 45 16.57 5.98 -15.86
N THR A 46 16.37 6.00 -14.54
CA THR A 46 15.35 6.85 -13.93
C THR A 46 15.91 8.23 -13.60
N CYS A 47 15.02 9.21 -13.58
CA CYS A 47 15.30 10.53 -13.07
C CYS A 47 13.97 11.11 -12.60
N ALA A 48 13.86 11.50 -11.32
CA ALA A 48 12.70 12.16 -10.72
C ALA A 48 12.92 12.27 -9.19
N LEU A 49 11.83 12.55 -8.48
CA LEU A 49 11.73 12.46 -7.02
C LEU A 49 12.11 11.08 -6.46
N CYS A 50 11.87 9.99 -7.19
CA CYS A 50 12.23 8.63 -6.79
C CYS A 50 13.70 8.28 -7.07
N GLY A 51 14.51 9.23 -7.54
CA GLY A 51 15.94 9.02 -7.71
C GLY A 51 16.37 8.41 -9.05
N ASN A 52 17.62 7.96 -9.09
CA ASN A 52 18.31 7.50 -10.32
C ASN A 52 18.38 5.97 -10.49
N PHE A 53 17.89 5.21 -9.50
CA PHE A 53 17.84 3.74 -9.50
C PHE A 53 19.20 3.10 -9.85
N ASN A 54 20.28 3.59 -9.21
CA ASN A 54 21.66 3.12 -9.44
C ASN A 54 22.09 1.96 -8.51
N GLY A 55 21.24 1.54 -7.58
CA GLY A 55 21.51 0.46 -6.62
C GLY A 55 22.42 0.84 -5.45
N ASN A 56 22.75 2.12 -5.27
CA ASN A 56 23.63 2.59 -4.21
C ASN A 56 22.84 3.26 -3.06
N SER A 57 22.62 2.53 -1.98
CA SER A 57 21.93 3.04 -0.78
C SER A 57 22.78 3.97 0.09
N ASN A 58 24.10 4.04 -0.13
CA ASN A 58 25.01 4.81 0.73
C ASN A 58 25.02 6.31 0.42
N TYR A 59 24.48 6.72 -0.72
CA TYR A 59 24.43 8.12 -1.14
C TYR A 59 22.98 8.53 -1.34
N ASN A 60 22.58 9.65 -0.75
CA ASN A 60 21.29 10.24 -1.06
C ASN A 60 21.33 10.85 -2.47
N ASP A 61 20.19 10.79 -3.16
CA ASP A 61 20.05 11.38 -4.49
C ASP A 61 19.91 12.92 -4.45
N PHE A 62 19.98 13.50 -3.25
CA PHE A 62 19.83 14.93 -2.99
C PHE A 62 21.10 15.71 -3.34
N SER A 63 21.44 15.74 -4.64
CA SER A 63 22.55 16.53 -5.15
C SER A 63 22.17 17.45 -6.32
N ASP A 64 22.90 18.55 -6.45
CA ASP A 64 22.85 19.49 -7.57
C ASP A 64 24.27 19.81 -8.00
N GLU A 65 24.63 19.50 -9.25
CA GLU A 65 25.98 19.81 -9.79
C GLU A 65 27.14 19.34 -8.87
N GLY A 66 26.94 18.24 -8.14
CA GLY A 66 27.93 17.69 -7.20
C GLY A 66 27.89 18.26 -5.79
N GLN A 67 26.99 19.20 -5.49
CA GLN A 67 26.74 19.73 -4.15
C GLN A 67 25.51 19.06 -3.51
N GLN A 68 25.61 18.68 -2.24
CA GLN A 68 24.45 18.18 -1.49
C GLN A 68 23.44 19.32 -1.28
N ILE A 69 22.16 19.03 -1.53
CA ILE A 69 21.05 19.99 -1.37
C ILE A 69 20.01 19.44 -0.39
N SER A 70 19.15 20.31 0.13
CA SER A 70 18.07 19.87 1.02
C SER A 70 16.98 19.10 0.27
N PRO A 71 16.22 18.22 0.94
CA PRO A 71 15.09 17.51 0.35
C PRO A 71 14.06 18.45 -0.28
N MET A 72 13.80 19.61 0.35
CA MET A 72 12.89 20.63 -0.17
C MET A 72 13.39 21.20 -1.50
N LYS A 73 14.67 21.60 -1.56
CA LYS A 73 15.29 22.10 -2.78
C LYS A 73 15.31 21.04 -3.89
N PHE A 74 15.56 19.78 -3.53
CA PHE A 74 15.48 18.67 -4.48
C PHE A 74 14.06 18.49 -5.03
N GLY A 75 13.04 18.54 -4.17
CA GLY A 75 11.63 18.45 -4.54
C GLY A 75 11.21 19.51 -5.55
N LYS A 76 11.61 20.77 -5.32
CA LYS A 76 11.29 21.91 -6.19
C LYS A 76 11.79 21.75 -7.62
N LYS A 77 12.93 21.08 -7.84
CA LYS A 77 13.47 20.86 -9.19
C LYS A 77 12.59 19.99 -10.07
N TRP A 78 11.83 19.08 -9.47
CA TRP A 78 10.96 18.15 -10.17
C TRP A 78 9.54 18.70 -10.40
N ARG A 79 9.32 19.99 -10.11
CA ARG A 79 8.03 20.65 -10.35
C ARG A 79 7.71 20.68 -11.85
N THR A 80 6.51 20.22 -12.20
CA THR A 80 5.98 20.32 -13.56
C THR A 80 5.11 21.56 -13.68
N PRO A 81 5.48 22.58 -14.49
CA PRO A 81 4.68 23.78 -14.66
C PRO A 81 3.37 23.44 -15.38
N ARG A 82 2.26 23.99 -14.89
CA ARG A 82 0.95 23.91 -15.57
C ARG A 82 0.57 25.29 -16.10
N PRO A 83 0.18 25.42 -17.39
CA PRO A 83 -0.31 26.69 -17.91
C PRO A 83 -1.51 27.17 -17.09
N ASN A 84 -1.50 28.43 -16.67
CA ASN A 84 -2.54 29.09 -15.86
C ASN A 84 -2.70 28.59 -14.43
N ASP A 85 -1.72 27.86 -13.88
CA ASP A 85 -1.71 27.44 -12.47
C ASP A 85 -0.53 28.10 -11.75
N ASN A 86 -0.81 29.10 -10.91
CA ASN A 86 0.20 29.72 -10.04
C ASN A 86 0.28 28.90 -8.74
N CYS A 87 1.03 27.80 -8.79
CA CYS A 87 1.42 27.04 -7.62
C CYS A 87 2.72 27.64 -7.06
N GLU A 88 2.59 28.39 -5.96
CA GLU A 88 3.75 28.96 -5.26
C GLU A 88 4.55 27.86 -4.57
N ASP A 89 5.87 27.98 -4.60
CA ASP A 89 6.75 27.05 -3.91
C ASP A 89 6.63 27.24 -2.39
N PRO A 90 6.65 26.16 -1.58
CA PRO A 90 6.72 26.27 -0.14
C PRO A 90 7.94 27.11 0.29
N ASN A 91 7.73 27.95 1.30
CA ASN A 91 8.72 28.92 1.76
C ASN A 91 9.89 28.22 2.47
N GLU A 92 11.12 28.45 2.02
CA GLU A 92 12.33 27.81 2.55
C GLU A 92 12.64 28.28 3.98
N GLU A 93 12.29 29.52 4.32
CA GLU A 93 12.57 30.10 5.64
C GLU A 93 11.61 29.63 6.75
N ALA A 94 10.43 29.11 6.39
CA ALA A 94 9.53 28.46 7.35
C ALA A 94 10.00 27.01 7.65
N ASP A 95 10.87 26.47 6.80
CA ASP A 95 11.35 25.09 6.84
C ASP A 95 12.79 24.98 7.35
N THR A 96 13.55 26.07 7.49
CA THR A 96 14.86 26.05 8.18
C THR A 96 14.73 25.83 9.69
N SER A 97 13.55 26.03 10.28
CA SER A 97 13.18 25.50 11.60
C SER A 97 12.81 24.01 11.57
N LEU A 98 12.64 23.42 10.38
CA LEU A 98 12.12 22.07 10.13
C LEU A 98 13.12 21.13 9.40
N GLU A 99 14.23 21.65 8.88
CA GLU A 99 15.27 20.91 8.14
C GLU A 99 16.49 20.53 9.00
N THR A 100 16.61 21.08 10.20
CA THR A 100 17.58 20.56 11.16
C THR A 100 17.05 19.25 11.74
N GLU A 101 17.95 18.41 12.22
CA GLU A 101 17.69 17.29 13.15
C GLU A 101 16.86 17.69 14.40
N ASN A 102 16.36 18.93 14.48
CA ASN A 102 15.56 19.49 15.56
C ASN A 102 14.06 19.18 15.44
N VAL A 103 13.52 18.78 14.28
CA VAL A 103 12.11 18.29 14.25
C VAL A 103 12.00 16.98 15.03
N THR A 104 13.06 16.17 15.02
CA THR A 104 13.14 15.02 15.91
C THR A 104 13.13 15.46 17.37
N GLU A 105 13.90 16.48 17.78
CA GLU A 105 13.91 16.98 19.16
C GLU A 105 12.54 17.52 19.62
N GLU A 106 11.84 18.31 18.80
CA GLU A 106 10.54 18.88 19.19
C GLU A 106 9.43 17.82 19.28
N CYS A 107 9.60 16.69 18.60
CA CYS A 107 8.64 15.60 18.52
C CYS A 107 9.11 14.34 19.28
N GLU A 108 10.18 14.43 20.08
CA GLU A 108 10.78 13.33 20.86
C GLU A 108 9.79 12.69 21.84
N GLU A 109 8.79 13.43 22.30
CA GLU A 109 7.76 12.91 23.22
C GLU A 109 6.99 11.72 22.65
N PHE A 110 6.92 11.59 21.32
CA PHE A 110 6.25 10.50 20.63
C PHE A 110 7.15 9.28 20.39
N GLU A 111 8.45 9.36 20.68
CA GLU A 111 9.42 8.30 20.34
C GLU A 111 9.05 6.95 20.96
N ASN A 112 8.77 6.93 22.27
CA ASN A 112 8.41 5.68 22.97
C ASN A 112 7.12 5.07 22.42
N ILE A 113 6.09 5.89 22.19
CA ILE A 113 4.82 5.43 21.61
C ILE A 113 5.01 4.92 20.17
N CYS A 114 5.97 5.48 19.44
CA CYS A 114 6.35 5.02 18.12
C CYS A 114 7.05 3.66 18.16
N LYS A 115 8.09 3.53 18.98
CA LYS A 115 8.85 2.29 19.18
C LYS A 115 7.98 1.16 19.69
N ASP A 116 7.15 1.41 20.71
CA ASP A 116 6.28 0.40 21.31
C ASP A 116 5.37 -0.29 20.27
N PHE A 117 4.97 0.43 19.21
CA PHE A 117 4.19 -0.16 18.12
C PHE A 117 5.05 -0.98 17.16
N PHE A 118 6.14 -0.41 16.64
CA PHE A 118 6.94 -1.04 15.58
C PHE A 118 7.85 -2.16 16.09
N GLU A 119 8.24 -2.10 17.37
CA GLU A 119 9.08 -3.10 18.04
C GLU A 119 8.27 -4.13 18.84
N ASP A 120 6.93 -4.07 18.78
CA ASP A 120 6.09 -5.11 19.36
C ASP A 120 6.41 -6.46 18.72
N LYS A 121 6.36 -7.53 19.53
CA LYS A 121 6.71 -8.88 19.10
C LYS A 121 5.89 -9.37 17.89
N SER A 122 4.65 -8.87 17.73
CA SER A 122 3.81 -9.20 16.57
C SER A 122 4.41 -8.75 15.23
N TRP A 123 5.29 -7.76 15.23
CA TRP A 123 6.00 -7.26 14.04
C TRP A 123 7.34 -7.96 13.78
N SER A 124 7.73 -8.96 14.58
CA SER A 124 9.03 -9.65 14.44
C SER A 124 9.32 -10.16 13.02
N SER A 125 8.32 -10.72 12.34
CA SER A 125 8.47 -11.18 10.94
C SER A 125 8.80 -10.03 9.97
N CYS A 126 8.44 -8.80 10.29
CA CYS A 126 8.68 -7.61 9.49
C CYS A 126 10.02 -6.96 9.84
N THR A 127 10.33 -6.81 11.13
CA THR A 127 11.59 -6.19 11.58
C THR A 127 12.82 -7.00 11.18
N ASP A 128 12.65 -8.29 10.90
CA ASP A 128 13.71 -9.15 10.32
C ASP A 128 13.97 -8.85 8.83
N GLN A 129 13.01 -8.25 8.13
CA GLN A 129 13.09 -7.94 6.69
C GLN A 129 13.39 -6.46 6.42
N ILE A 130 12.83 -5.55 7.22
CA ILE A 130 12.92 -4.11 7.05
C ILE A 130 13.25 -3.41 8.37
N ASP A 131 14.12 -2.41 8.31
CA ASP A 131 14.49 -1.58 9.47
C ASP A 131 13.36 -0.59 9.80
N PRO A 132 12.76 -0.65 11.01
CA PRO A 132 11.67 0.25 11.40
C PRO A 132 12.13 1.70 11.66
N GLU A 133 13.42 1.99 11.80
CA GLU A 133 13.91 3.31 12.25
C GLU A 133 13.37 4.48 11.39
N THR A 134 13.34 4.31 10.08
CA THR A 134 12.82 5.36 9.16
C THR A 134 11.32 5.59 9.35
N TYR A 135 10.55 4.53 9.61
CA TYR A 135 9.11 4.59 9.85
C TYR A 135 8.77 5.15 11.23
N ILE A 136 9.59 4.86 12.25
CA ILE A 136 9.50 5.47 13.58
C ILE A 136 9.66 6.99 13.47
N LYS A 137 10.70 7.46 12.79
CA LYS A 137 10.94 8.90 12.59
C LYS A 137 9.82 9.58 11.79
N ALA A 138 9.38 8.95 10.70
CA ALA A 138 8.25 9.46 9.91
C ALA A 138 6.97 9.57 10.75
N ARG A 139 6.68 8.56 11.58
CA ARG A 139 5.52 8.57 12.47
C ARG A 139 5.61 9.65 13.54
N MET A 140 6.78 9.85 14.15
CA MET A 140 6.97 10.93 15.13
C MET A 140 6.63 12.29 14.51
N GLN A 141 7.07 12.53 13.28
CA GLN A 141 6.75 13.75 12.54
C GLN A 141 5.26 13.86 12.23
N ASP A 142 4.61 12.77 11.80
CA ASP A 142 3.16 12.75 11.53
C ASP A 142 2.34 13.05 12.79
N MET A 143 2.70 12.46 13.93
CA MET A 143 2.01 12.66 15.20
C MET A 143 2.15 14.10 15.71
N CYS A 144 3.32 14.68 15.55
CA CYS A 144 3.64 16.03 15.99
C CYS A 144 2.96 17.11 15.13
N ARG A 145 2.89 16.88 13.81
CA ARG A 145 2.34 17.83 12.84
C ARG A 145 0.82 17.72 12.68
N CYS A 146 0.24 16.55 12.93
CA CYS A 146 -1.19 16.40 12.89
C CYS A 146 -1.81 16.80 14.22
N SER A 147 -2.72 17.78 14.17
CA SER A 147 -3.55 18.12 15.32
C SER A 147 -4.21 16.84 15.85
N ASN A 148 -4.15 16.61 17.17
CA ASN A 148 -4.57 15.41 17.92
C ASN A 148 -6.01 14.88 17.67
N THR A 149 -6.70 15.27 16.61
CA THR A 149 -8.11 14.99 16.34
C THR A 149 -8.38 14.07 15.15
N ASN A 150 -7.38 13.71 14.32
CA ASN A 150 -7.60 12.79 13.20
C ASN A 150 -6.55 11.67 13.12
N ASP A 151 -6.98 10.42 13.39
CA ASP A 151 -6.19 9.20 13.23
C ASP A 151 -5.58 9.04 11.82
N SER A 152 -6.15 9.72 10.82
CA SER A 152 -5.79 9.57 9.40
C SER A 152 -4.31 9.79 9.08
N CYS A 153 -3.63 10.68 9.80
CA CYS A 153 -2.20 10.92 9.57
C CYS A 153 -1.36 9.73 10.01
N VAL A 154 -1.52 9.31 11.27
CA VAL A 154 -0.73 8.22 11.88
C VAL A 154 -0.97 6.90 11.16
N CYS A 155 -2.20 6.68 10.67
CA CYS A 155 -2.55 5.49 9.90
C CYS A 155 -1.72 5.32 8.63
N SER A 156 -1.21 6.41 8.03
CA SER A 156 -0.52 6.33 6.75
C SER A 156 0.83 5.65 6.88
N THR A 157 1.64 6.07 7.86
CA THR A 157 2.95 5.47 8.12
C THR A 157 2.86 4.01 8.58
N TYR A 158 1.85 3.66 9.39
CA TYR A 158 1.59 2.25 9.73
C TYR A 158 1.20 1.39 8.53
N SER A 159 0.33 1.92 7.66
CA SER A 159 -0.09 1.21 6.45
C SER A 159 1.08 0.98 5.53
N GLU A 160 1.98 1.96 5.41
CA GLU A 160 3.16 1.84 4.58
C GLU A 160 4.13 0.79 5.14
N PHE A 161 4.41 0.80 6.45
CA PHE A 161 5.25 -0.23 7.07
C PHE A 161 4.69 -1.64 6.87
N SER A 162 3.38 -1.83 7.05
CA SER A 162 2.69 -3.10 6.81
C SER A 162 2.86 -3.59 5.36
N ARG A 163 2.68 -2.69 4.39
CA ARG A 163 2.83 -2.99 2.96
C ARG A 163 4.27 -3.34 2.59
N GLN A 164 5.23 -2.55 3.07
CA GLN A 164 6.65 -2.78 2.80
C GLN A 164 7.14 -4.08 3.44
N CYS A 165 6.60 -4.44 4.62
CA CYS A 165 6.83 -5.74 5.22
C CYS A 165 6.32 -6.87 4.33
N SER A 166 5.06 -6.81 3.90
CA SER A 166 4.47 -7.83 3.01
C SER A 166 5.25 -7.95 1.69
N HIS A 167 5.64 -6.80 1.13
CA HIS A 167 6.41 -6.74 -0.12
C HIS A 167 7.82 -7.36 0.03
N ALA A 168 8.45 -7.19 1.19
CA ALA A 168 9.73 -7.83 1.51
C ALA A 168 9.60 -9.33 1.86
N GLY A 169 8.38 -9.89 1.89
CA GLY A 169 8.12 -11.28 2.24
C GLY A 169 7.94 -11.55 3.74
N GLY A 170 7.84 -10.49 4.55
CA GLY A 170 7.44 -10.59 5.95
C GLY A 170 5.92 -10.71 6.08
N ILE A 171 5.45 -11.16 7.26
CA ILE A 171 4.03 -11.33 7.56
C ILE A 171 3.61 -10.26 8.57
N PRO A 172 2.99 -9.15 8.15
CA PRO A 172 2.49 -8.14 9.07
C PRO A 172 1.33 -8.69 9.91
N PRO A 173 1.24 -8.31 11.20
CA PRO A 173 0.07 -8.63 12.01
C PRO A 173 -1.13 -7.79 11.56
N ASN A 174 -2.34 -8.27 11.87
CA ASN A 174 -3.55 -7.47 11.75
C ASN A 174 -3.58 -6.40 12.85
N TRP A 175 -2.96 -5.26 12.57
CA TRP A 175 -2.72 -4.17 13.52
C TRP A 175 -3.88 -3.18 13.64
N ARG A 176 -4.82 -3.20 12.69
CA ARG A 176 -5.99 -2.32 12.70
C ARG A 176 -7.03 -2.80 13.71
N THR A 177 -7.62 -1.86 14.43
CA THR A 177 -8.74 -2.13 15.35
C THR A 177 -9.91 -1.21 15.01
N PRO A 178 -11.12 -1.44 15.57
CA PRO A 178 -12.23 -0.51 15.41
C PRO A 178 -11.91 0.93 15.85
N GLU A 179 -11.00 1.08 16.82
CA GLU A 179 -10.53 2.36 17.36
C GLU A 179 -9.27 2.88 16.67
N LEU A 180 -8.55 2.04 15.90
CA LEU A 180 -7.31 2.40 15.22
C LEU A 180 -7.37 2.04 13.74
N CYS A 181 -7.57 3.07 12.91
CA CYS A 181 -7.47 2.97 11.46
C CYS A 181 -8.41 1.93 10.83
N ALA A 182 -9.63 1.79 11.37
CA ALA A 182 -10.61 0.79 10.97
C ALA A 182 -10.86 0.76 9.46
N LYS A 183 -10.93 -0.47 8.92
CA LYS A 183 -11.31 -0.74 7.53
C LYS A 183 -12.60 -1.55 7.51
N HIS A 184 -13.46 -1.22 6.56
CA HIS A 184 -14.77 -1.86 6.44
C HIS A 184 -14.76 -2.76 5.21
N CYS A 185 -15.14 -4.02 5.41
CA CYS A 185 -15.31 -5.00 4.34
C CYS A 185 -16.79 -5.22 4.02
N PRO A 186 -17.09 -5.69 2.79
CA PRO A 186 -18.40 -6.22 2.47
C PRO A 186 -18.82 -7.32 3.48
N PRO A 187 -20.14 -7.55 3.66
CA PRO A 187 -20.64 -8.63 4.49
C PRO A 187 -19.99 -9.97 4.10
N THR A 188 -19.70 -10.83 5.08
CA THR A 188 -19.03 -12.16 4.95
C THR A 188 -17.52 -12.15 4.69
N MET A 189 -16.92 -10.99 4.37
CA MET A 189 -15.47 -10.86 4.22
C MET A 189 -14.82 -10.29 5.47
N VAL A 190 -13.53 -10.57 5.65
CA VAL A 190 -12.73 -10.08 6.76
C VAL A 190 -11.53 -9.33 6.19
N TYR A 191 -11.18 -8.21 6.81
CA TYR A 191 -10.00 -7.46 6.43
C TYR A 191 -8.75 -8.21 6.91
N ASP A 192 -7.74 -8.30 6.05
CA ASP A 192 -6.44 -8.88 6.36
C ASP A 192 -5.31 -7.99 5.81
N GLU A 193 -4.22 -7.86 6.55
CA GLU A 193 -3.00 -7.15 6.13
C GLU A 193 -2.10 -8.03 5.24
N TYR A 194 -2.33 -9.35 5.22
CA TYR A 194 -1.48 -10.32 4.49
C TYR A 194 -2.31 -11.35 3.70
N GLY A 195 -3.20 -10.89 2.82
CA GLY A 195 -4.03 -11.77 2.00
C GLY A 195 -3.49 -11.99 0.58
N SER A 196 -3.73 -13.17 0.02
CA SER A 196 -3.36 -13.47 -1.37
C SER A 196 -4.24 -12.69 -2.35
N PRO A 197 -3.66 -11.98 -3.34
CA PRO A 197 -4.44 -11.32 -4.38
C PRO A 197 -5.17 -12.32 -5.29
N CYS A 198 -4.69 -13.55 -5.37
CA CYS A 198 -5.33 -14.64 -6.11
C CYS A 198 -6.42 -15.29 -5.25
N ILE A 199 -7.65 -14.78 -5.40
CA ILE A 199 -8.78 -15.22 -4.58
C ILE A 199 -9.23 -16.64 -4.96
N ASP A 200 -9.30 -17.53 -3.95
CA ASP A 200 -9.90 -18.85 -4.10
C ASP A 200 -11.40 -18.76 -4.35
N THR A 201 -11.82 -19.30 -5.49
CA THR A 201 -13.25 -19.34 -5.86
C THR A 201 -13.80 -20.74 -5.64
N CYS A 202 -15.12 -20.86 -5.50
CA CYS A 202 -15.74 -22.18 -5.30
C CYS A 202 -15.50 -23.15 -6.47
N ARG A 203 -15.10 -22.63 -7.64
CA ARG A 203 -14.70 -23.40 -8.82
C ARG A 203 -13.20 -23.73 -8.83
N PHE A 204 -12.37 -22.86 -8.29
CA PHE A 204 -10.92 -22.97 -8.27
C PHE A 204 -10.43 -22.71 -6.83
N PRO A 205 -10.47 -23.72 -5.96
CA PRO A 205 -10.23 -23.57 -4.52
C PRO A 205 -8.74 -23.44 -4.14
N ASP A 206 -7.83 -23.69 -5.08
CA ASP A 206 -6.37 -23.73 -4.87
C ASP A 206 -5.65 -22.67 -5.73
N THR A 207 -6.33 -21.57 -6.05
CA THR A 207 -5.77 -20.50 -6.91
C THR A 207 -4.69 -19.72 -6.15
N SER A 208 -4.89 -19.49 -4.86
CA SER A 208 -3.96 -18.80 -3.97
C SER A 208 -2.59 -19.49 -3.88
N LEU A 209 -2.55 -20.82 -3.96
CA LEU A 209 -1.32 -21.63 -3.89
C LEU A 209 -0.40 -21.48 -5.10
N LEU A 210 -0.94 -21.00 -6.23
CA LEU A 210 -0.21 -20.80 -7.48
C LEU A 210 -0.01 -19.31 -7.78
N CYS A 211 -0.28 -18.44 -6.81
CA CYS A 211 -0.15 -17.00 -6.98
C CYS A 211 1.34 -16.60 -7.00
N GLU A 212 1.76 -15.99 -8.10
CA GLU A 212 3.12 -15.42 -8.23
C GLU A 212 3.20 -14.00 -7.68
N ASP A 213 2.05 -13.35 -7.46
CA ASP A 213 1.95 -12.03 -6.85
C ASP A 213 2.14 -12.11 -5.33
N GLN A 214 2.76 -11.07 -4.76
CA GLN A 214 2.92 -10.91 -3.33
C GLN A 214 1.57 -10.66 -2.63
N ASN A 215 1.52 -11.03 -1.35
CA ASN A 215 0.34 -10.77 -0.53
C ASN A 215 0.15 -9.26 -0.29
N ILE A 216 -1.10 -8.87 -0.12
CA ILE A 216 -1.55 -7.48 -0.05
C ILE A 216 -2.59 -7.28 1.05
N ASP A 217 -2.77 -6.02 1.47
CA ASP A 217 -3.84 -5.61 2.36
C ASP A 217 -5.19 -5.52 1.63
N GLY A 218 -6.27 -6.01 2.26
CA GLY A 218 -7.59 -6.00 1.63
C GLY A 218 -8.66 -6.82 2.35
N CYS A 219 -9.80 -7.02 1.69
CA CYS A 219 -10.89 -7.87 2.18
C CYS A 219 -10.81 -9.24 1.53
N PHE A 220 -10.78 -10.29 2.36
CA PHE A 220 -10.65 -11.67 1.93
C PHE A 220 -11.72 -12.56 2.56
N CYS A 221 -11.91 -13.74 2.00
CA CYS A 221 -12.78 -14.74 2.61
C CYS A 221 -12.07 -15.43 3.78
N PRO A 222 -12.78 -15.68 4.89
CA PRO A 222 -12.21 -16.40 6.02
C PRO A 222 -11.85 -17.85 5.65
N PRO A 223 -10.94 -18.50 6.40
CA PRO A 223 -10.51 -19.87 6.10
C PRO A 223 -11.68 -20.86 5.99
N GLY A 224 -11.69 -21.69 4.94
CA GLY A 224 -12.74 -22.68 4.68
C GLY A 224 -13.95 -22.13 3.92
N TRP A 225 -13.92 -20.86 3.51
CA TRP A 225 -14.90 -20.22 2.65
C TRP A 225 -14.30 -19.94 1.27
N CYS A 226 -15.14 -19.95 0.24
CA CYS A 226 -14.75 -19.63 -1.12
C CYS A 226 -15.46 -18.38 -1.60
N CYS A 227 -14.79 -17.58 -2.43
CA CYS A 227 -15.40 -16.41 -3.02
C CYS A 227 -16.38 -16.81 -4.14
N PHE A 228 -17.57 -16.22 -4.09
CA PHE A 228 -18.60 -16.30 -5.11
C PHE A 228 -19.02 -14.90 -5.54
N PHE A 229 -18.94 -14.61 -6.83
CA PHE A 229 -19.28 -13.28 -7.36
C PHE A 229 -20.78 -13.23 -7.71
N VAL A 230 -21.59 -12.56 -6.89
CA VAL A 230 -23.00 -12.30 -7.18
C VAL A 230 -23.15 -10.91 -7.79
N LEU A 231 -23.53 -10.85 -9.07
CA LEU A 231 -24.02 -9.64 -9.74
C LEU A 231 -23.12 -8.38 -9.72
N ILE A 232 -21.90 -8.43 -9.13
CA ILE A 232 -20.75 -7.50 -9.11
C ILE A 232 -20.04 -7.47 -7.72
N MET A 233 -20.69 -7.91 -6.63
CA MET A 233 -20.06 -7.96 -5.29
C MET A 233 -19.55 -9.36 -4.92
N PRO A 234 -18.33 -9.48 -4.36
CA PRO A 234 -17.84 -10.74 -3.82
C PRO A 234 -18.59 -11.09 -2.53
N GLU A 235 -19.05 -12.33 -2.43
CA GLU A 235 -19.64 -12.90 -1.22
C GLU A 235 -18.93 -14.22 -0.89
N CYS A 236 -18.65 -14.47 0.38
CA CYS A 236 -18.01 -15.69 0.81
C CYS A 236 -19.08 -16.75 1.11
N LEU A 237 -18.91 -17.95 0.57
CA LEU A 237 -19.76 -19.10 0.85
C LEU A 237 -18.97 -20.20 1.54
N THR A 238 -19.61 -20.94 2.44
CA THR A 238 -18.98 -22.10 3.07
C THR A 238 -18.74 -23.20 2.04
N THR A 239 -17.59 -23.87 2.15
CA THR A 239 -17.25 -25.01 1.29
C THR A 239 -18.25 -26.18 1.39
N SER A 240 -18.98 -26.30 2.50
CA SER A 240 -20.08 -27.27 2.68
C SER A 240 -21.29 -26.99 1.76
N ASN A 241 -21.54 -25.73 1.41
CA ASN A 241 -22.64 -25.34 0.53
C ASN A 241 -22.32 -25.55 -0.97
N ILE A 242 -21.05 -25.80 -1.32
CA ILE A 242 -20.62 -26.15 -2.69
C ILE A 242 -21.21 -27.51 -3.12
N CYS A 243 -21.39 -28.45 -2.19
CA CYS A 243 -22.05 -29.73 -2.47
C CYS A 243 -23.54 -29.56 -2.85
N SER A 244 -24.19 -28.48 -2.43
CA SER A 244 -25.56 -28.14 -2.82
C SER A 244 -25.63 -27.48 -4.22
N LEU A 245 -24.56 -26.80 -4.63
CA LEU A 245 -24.44 -26.12 -5.93
C LEU A 245 -24.04 -27.05 -7.08
N LYS A 246 -23.51 -28.25 -6.82
CA LYS A 246 -23.33 -29.29 -7.86
C LYS A 246 -24.65 -29.71 -8.51
N THR A 247 -25.80 -29.38 -7.91
CA THR A 247 -27.14 -29.59 -8.48
C THR A 247 -27.66 -28.41 -9.32
N PHE A 248 -27.01 -27.24 -9.28
CA PHE A 248 -27.37 -26.08 -10.12
C PHE A 248 -26.47 -26.00 -11.35
N SER A 249 -26.50 -27.06 -12.15
CA SER A 249 -26.05 -27.02 -13.54
C SER A 249 -26.97 -26.10 -14.33
N CYS A 250 -26.39 -25.13 -15.05
CA CYS A 250 -26.96 -24.40 -16.18
C CYS A 250 -28.48 -24.18 -16.16
N HIS A 251 -28.96 -23.18 -15.45
CA HIS A 251 -30.17 -22.48 -15.93
C HIS A 251 -29.94 -20.98 -15.94
N VAL A 252 -29.73 -20.51 -17.16
CA VAL A 252 -29.98 -19.15 -17.61
C VAL A 252 -31.25 -18.65 -16.94
N PHE A 253 -31.14 -17.55 -16.18
CA PHE A 253 -32.28 -16.77 -15.74
C PHE A 253 -33.02 -16.26 -17.00
N ILE A 254 -34.09 -16.94 -17.41
CA ILE A 254 -35.17 -16.32 -18.18
C ILE A 254 -36.35 -16.25 -17.23
N ARG A 255 -36.52 -15.09 -16.59
CA ARG A 255 -37.81 -14.67 -16.06
C ARG A 255 -38.79 -14.65 -17.24
N ASN A 256 -39.84 -15.45 -17.16
CA ASN A 256 -41.11 -15.09 -17.77
C ASN A 256 -42.15 -15.02 -16.67
N CYS A 257 -42.63 -13.79 -16.45
CA CYS A 257 -43.84 -13.52 -15.70
C CYS A 257 -45.04 -14.16 -16.41
N VAL A 258 -45.84 -14.94 -15.69
CA VAL A 258 -47.31 -14.95 -15.77
C VAL A 258 -47.83 -15.11 -14.36
#